data_AF-A0A843C4V1-F1
#
_entry.id   AF-A0A843C4V1-F1
#
_cell.length_a   1.000
_cell.length_b   1.000
_cell.length_c   1.000
_cell.angle_alpha   90.00
_cell.angle_beta   90.00
_cell.angle_gamma   90.00
#
_symmetry.space_group_name_H-M   'P 1'
#
loop_
_entity.id
_entity.type
_entity.pdbx_description
1 polymer ?
#
loop_
_entity_poly.entity_id
_entity_poly.type
_entity_poly.pdbx_seq_one_letter_code
_entity_poly.pdbx_strand_id
1 'polypeptide(L)' 'MELGRMMFALRRYEEGKLSLGKAAEIAGMSLSEFMDLLSEFGIKSRISYEDYLEGFDNLKEVW' A
#
# COMPACT_ATOMS: atom_id res chain seq x y z
N MET A 1 3.71 20.67 -5.55
CA MET A 1 3.91 19.44 -6.36
C MET A 1 3.58 18.14 -5.61
N GLU A 2 3.49 18.15 -4.27
CA GLU A 2 3.27 16.93 -3.47
C GLU A 2 1.87 16.32 -3.59
N LEU A 3 0.81 17.14 -3.58
CA LEU A 3 -0.58 16.66 -3.78
C LEU A 3 -0.78 15.86 -5.08
N GLY A 4 -0.05 16.22 -6.14
CA GLY A 4 -0.17 15.56 -7.44
C GLY A 4 0.36 14.11 -7.41
N ARG A 5 1.50 13.89 -6.74
CA ARG A 5 2.06 12.54 -6.57
C ARG A 5 1.21 11.69 -5.63
N MET A 6 0.72 12.28 -4.55
CA MET A 6 -0.18 11.61 -3.61
C MET A 6 -1.46 11.12 -4.31
N MET A 7 -2.17 11.99 -5.03
CA MET A 7 -3.39 11.56 -5.73
C MET A 7 -3.14 10.62 -6.89
N PHE A 8 -1.98 10.72 -7.54
CA PHE A 8 -1.56 9.75 -8.54
C PHE A 8 -1.35 8.37 -7.92
N ALA A 9 -0.60 8.28 -6.82
CA ALA A 9 -0.33 7.04 -6.11
C ALA A 9 -1.63 6.39 -5.60
N LEU A 10 -2.52 7.17 -4.97
CA LEU A 10 -3.82 6.70 -4.49
C LEU A 10 -4.64 6.07 -5.60
N ARG A 11 -4.86 6.80 -6.72
CA ARG A 11 -5.65 6.27 -7.85
C ARG A 11 -5.01 5.03 -8.46
N ARG A 12 -3.70 4.99 -8.63
CA ARG A 12 -3.03 3.85 -9.26
C ARG A 12 -2.98 2.63 -8.36
N TYR A 13 -2.91 2.81 -7.05
CA TYR A 13 -3.11 1.74 -6.08
C TYR A 13 -4.55 1.20 -6.11
N GLU A 14 -5.54 2.10 -6.11
CA GLU A 14 -6.96 1.72 -6.19
C GLU A 14 -7.27 0.96 -7.48
N GLU A 15 -6.66 1.33 -8.61
CA GLU A 15 -6.75 0.60 -9.89
C GLU A 15 -6.00 -0.75 -9.88
N GLY A 16 -5.21 -1.05 -8.84
CA GLY A 16 -4.39 -2.27 -8.75
C GLY A 16 -3.12 -2.24 -9.61
N LYS A 17 -2.73 -1.06 -10.12
CA LYS A 17 -1.55 -0.88 -10.99
C LYS A 17 -0.25 -0.69 -10.20
N LEU A 18 -0.35 -0.34 -8.92
CA LEU A 18 0.78 -0.22 -8.02
C LEU A 18 0.58 -1.12 -6.80
N SER A 19 1.67 -1.74 -6.36
CA SER A 19 1.70 -2.33 -5.02
C SER A 19 1.65 -1.23 -3.96
N LEU A 20 1.28 -1.61 -2.74
CA LEU A 20 1.20 -0.67 -1.60
C LEU A 20 2.55 0.04 -1.37
N GLY A 21 3.64 -0.72 -1.36
CA GLY A 21 4.99 -0.18 -1.19
C GLY A 21 5.40 0.77 -2.31
N LYS A 22 5.09 0.44 -3.57
CA LYS A 22 5.44 1.33 -4.69
C LYS A 22 4.62 2.61 -4.69
N ALA A 23 3.36 2.53 -4.27
CA ALA A 23 2.50 3.70 -4.13
C ALA A 23 3.02 4.65 -3.01
N ALA A 24 3.43 4.11 -1.87
CA ALA A 24 4.04 4.87 -0.78
C ALA A 24 5.35 5.57 -1.23
N GLU A 25 6.23 4.84 -1.94
CA GLU A 25 7.47 5.39 -2.50
C GLU A 25 7.19 6.58 -3.45
N ILE A 26 6.23 6.44 -4.36
CA ILE A 26 5.85 7.50 -5.32
C ILE A 26 5.22 8.70 -4.60
N ALA A 27 4.41 8.46 -3.57
CA ALA A 27 3.85 9.51 -2.73
C ALA A 27 4.92 10.23 -1.89
N GLY A 28 6.09 9.61 -1.68
CA GLY A 28 7.14 10.12 -0.81
C GLY A 28 6.79 9.94 0.67
N MET A 29 6.03 8.89 1.00
CA MET A 29 5.53 8.57 2.34
C MET A 29 6.12 7.24 2.79
N SER A 30 6.20 7.02 4.10
CA SER A 30 6.39 5.67 4.63
C SER A 30 5.19 4.78 4.29
N LEU A 31 5.38 3.46 4.41
CA LEU A 31 4.31 2.49 4.15
C LEU A 31 3.12 2.73 5.09
N SER A 32 3.38 2.99 6.37
CA SER A 32 2.35 3.24 7.38
C SER A 32 1.56 4.51 7.10
N GLU A 33 2.23 5.62 6.80
CA GLU A 33 1.55 6.88 6.45
C GLU A 33 0.67 6.73 5.20
N PHE A 34 1.11 5.95 4.21
CA PHE A 34 0.30 5.69 3.03
C PHE A 34 -0.90 4.79 3.35
N MET A 35 -0.78 3.84 4.28
CA MET A 35 -1.92 3.02 4.76
C MET A 35 -2.95 3.86 5.51
N ASP A 36 -2.50 4.80 6.36
CA ASP A 36 -3.38 5.74 7.05
C ASP A 36 -4.15 6.60 6.03
N LEU A 37 -3.45 7.10 5.01
CA LEU A 37 -4.05 7.85 3.91
C LEU A 37 -5.12 7.04 3.15
N LEU A 38 -4.88 5.75 2.87
CA LEU A 38 -5.91 4.91 2.25
C LEU A 38 -7.17 4.83 3.10
N SER A 39 -7.03 4.71 4.43
CA SER A 39 -8.16 4.68 5.37
C SER A 39 -8.91 6.02 5.39
N GLU A 40 -8.21 7.15 5.37
CA GLU A 40 -8.83 8.49 5.33
C GLU A 40 -9.72 8.69 4.10
N PHE A 41 -9.30 8.12 2.96
CA PHE A 41 -10.05 8.17 1.70
C PHE A 41 -11.04 7.01 1.52
N GLY A 42 -11.17 6.13 2.52
CA GLY A 42 -12.08 4.97 2.46
C GLY A 42 -11.68 3.91 1.44
N ILE A 43 -10.43 3.93 0.96
CA ILE A 43 -9.91 2.95 0.01
C ILE A 43 -9.52 1.71 0.81
N LYS A 44 -10.24 0.61 0.56
CA LYS A 44 -9.93 -0.68 1.19
C LYS A 44 -8.57 -1.17 0.73
N SER A 45 -7.79 -1.66 1.70
CA SER A 45 -6.58 -2.41 1.40
C SER A 45 -6.92 -3.61 0.52
N ARG A 46 -6.05 -3.87 -0.45
CA ARG A 46 -6.09 -5.08 -1.29
C ARG A 46 -5.45 -6.29 -0.60
N ILE A 47 -4.91 -6.11 0.61
CA ILE A 47 -4.34 -7.18 1.42
C ILE A 47 -5.49 -7.99 2.03
N SER A 48 -5.58 -9.25 1.63
CA SER A 48 -6.50 -10.25 2.13
C SER A 48 -5.98 -10.92 3.41
N TYR A 49 -6.82 -11.75 4.02
CA TYR A 49 -6.40 -12.56 5.16
C TYR A 49 -5.43 -13.67 4.74
N GLU A 50 -5.60 -14.18 3.52
CA GLU A 50 -4.72 -15.16 2.91
C GLU A 50 -3.31 -14.60 2.69
N ASP A 51 -3.22 -13.35 2.20
CA ASP A 51 -1.93 -12.65 2.05
C ASP A 51 -1.19 -12.51 3.38
N TYR A 52 -1.93 -12.34 4.48
CA TYR A 52 -1.34 -12.29 5.83
C TYR A 52 -0.75 -13.65 6.24
N LEU A 53 -1.48 -14.75 6.02
CA LEU A 53 -0.99 -16.09 6.33
C LEU A 53 0.23 -16.46 5.49
N GLU A 54 0.19 -16.16 4.19
CA GLU A 54 1.32 -16.36 3.28
C GLU A 54 2.54 -15.55 3.74
N GLY A 55 2.34 -14.29 4.13
CA GLY A 55 3.40 -13.46 4.70
C GLY A 55 4.02 -14.08 5.96
N PHE A 56 3.20 -14.65 6.84
CA PHE A 56 3.67 -15.33 8.05
C PHE A 56 4.48 -16.59 7.75
N ASP A 57 4.08 -17.39 6.75
CA ASP A 57 4.82 -18.57 6.35
C ASP A 57 6.15 -18.21 5.67
N ASN A 58 6.15 -17.20 4.80
CA ASN A 58 7.37 -16.69 4.16
C ASN A 58 8.42 -16.23 5.19
N LEU A 59 7.99 -15.65 6.33
CA LEU A 59 8.92 -15.23 7.39
C LEU A 59 9.67 -16.40 8.03
N LYS A 60 9.09 -17.62 8.07
CA LYS A 60 9.72 -18.81 8.65
C LYS A 60 10.88 -19.34 7.82
N GLU A 61 10.88 -19.05 6.51
CA GLU A 61 11.91 -19.52 5.58
C GLU A 61 13.14 -18.60 5.54
N VAL A 62 13.01 -17.37 6.05
CA VAL A 62 14.06 -16.33 5.97
C VAL A 62 14.77 -16.12 7.33
N TRP A 63 14.24 -16.68 8.42
CA TRP A 63 14.73 -16.49 9.78
C TRP A 63 15.09 -17.81 10.45
#